data_AF-A0AAD7QYC3-F1
#
_entry.id   AF-A0AAD7QYC3-F1
#
_cell.length_a   1.000
_cell.length_b   1.000
_cell.length_c   1.000
_cell.angle_alpha   90.00
_cell.angle_beta   90.00
_cell.angle_gamma   90.00
#
_symmetry.space_group_name_H-M   'P 1'
#
loop_
_entity.id
_entity.type
_entity.pdbx_description
1 polymer ?
#
loop_
_entity_poly.entity_id
_entity_poly.type
_entity_poly.pdbx_seq_one_letter_code
_entity_poly.pdbx_strand_id
1 'polypeptide(L)'
;MEASLNIARLALGNRGPYMASVVRAWGKLFEETGSLGSPDGRGQHKKLRTALDDEDIKRKCIEYFRNTPTNQRTATALKAFYENTVYPEYSGRFERINISLTTVTGYLRKWVF
;
A
#
# COMPACT_ATOMS: atom_id res chain seq x y z
N MET A 1 -23.88 -3.38 30.05
CA MET A 1 -23.38 -4.78 29.98
C MET A 1 -24.24 -5.61 29.03
N GLU A 2 -25.58 -5.56 29.15
CA GLU A 2 -26.53 -6.20 28.21
C GLU A 2 -26.35 -5.80 26.74
N ALA A 3 -26.17 -4.50 26.46
CA ALA A 3 -25.96 -4.01 25.08
C ALA A 3 -24.69 -4.62 24.44
N SER A 4 -23.61 -4.73 25.21
CA SER A 4 -22.35 -5.34 24.76
C SER A 4 -22.50 -6.83 24.49
N LEU A 5 -23.24 -7.54 25.34
CA LEU A 5 -23.54 -8.97 25.17
C LEU A 5 -24.45 -9.22 23.96
N ASN A 6 -25.44 -8.36 23.73
CA ASN A 6 -26.29 -8.44 22.54
C ASN A 6 -25.53 -8.17 21.24
N ILE A 7 -24.60 -7.20 21.24
CA ILE A 7 -23.72 -6.94 20.10
C ILE A 7 -22.80 -8.14 19.85
N ALA A 8 -22.19 -8.71 20.88
CA ALA A 8 -21.34 -9.90 20.76
C ALA A 8 -22.14 -11.08 20.19
N ARG A 9 -23.37 -11.30 20.66
CA ARG A 9 -24.27 -12.37 20.18
C ARG A 9 -24.64 -12.19 18.70
N LEU A 10 -24.94 -10.97 18.26
CA LEU A 10 -25.26 -10.66 16.87
C LEU A 10 -24.03 -10.70 15.95
N ALA A 11 -22.88 -10.20 16.42
CA ALA A 11 -21.65 -10.12 15.63
C ALA A 11 -20.95 -11.47 15.50
N LEU A 12 -21.00 -12.32 16.52
CA LEU A 12 -20.25 -13.58 16.60
C LEU A 12 -21.14 -14.82 16.44
N GLY A 13 -22.41 -14.76 16.85
CA GLY A 13 -23.26 -15.95 16.92
C GLY A 13 -23.87 -16.42 15.60
N ASN A 14 -24.07 -15.52 14.62
CA ASN A 14 -24.86 -15.82 13.40
C ASN A 14 -24.06 -15.72 12.08
N ARG A 15 -22.72 -15.68 12.12
CA ARG A 15 -21.89 -15.47 10.92
C ARG A 15 -21.17 -16.72 10.39
N GLY A 16 -21.54 -17.89 10.88
CA GLY A 16 -21.05 -19.18 10.38
C GLY A 16 -19.55 -19.41 10.60
N PRO A 17 -18.97 -20.45 9.96
CA PRO A 17 -17.60 -20.90 10.21
C PRO A 17 -16.52 -19.86 9.87
N TYR A 18 -16.82 -18.92 8.97
CA TYR A 18 -15.91 -17.82 8.61
C TYR A 18 -15.61 -16.90 9.79
N MET A 19 -16.61 -16.57 10.62
CA MET A 19 -16.35 -15.68 11.76
C MET A 19 -15.51 -16.38 12.83
N ALA A 20 -15.70 -17.69 13.01
CA ALA A 20 -14.86 -18.47 13.91
C ALA A 20 -13.39 -18.49 13.47
N SER A 21 -13.10 -18.55 12.16
CA SER A 21 -11.72 -18.50 11.66
C SER A 21 -11.10 -17.10 11.83
N VAL A 22 -11.87 -16.04 11.60
CA VAL A 22 -11.41 -14.65 11.81
C VAL A 22 -11.09 -14.39 13.29
N VAL A 23 -11.97 -14.83 14.22
CA VAL A 23 -11.74 -14.67 15.66
C VAL A 23 -10.49 -15.44 16.10
N ARG A 24 -10.27 -16.66 15.59
CA ARG A 24 -9.03 -17.40 15.87
C ARG A 24 -7.79 -16.68 15.35
N ALA A 25 -7.85 -16.11 14.15
CA ALA A 25 -6.74 -15.34 13.58
C ALA A 25 -6.43 -14.09 14.42
N TRP A 26 -7.46 -13.39 14.91
CA TRP A 26 -7.29 -12.27 15.84
C TRP A 26 -6.71 -12.70 17.19
N GLY A 27 -7.16 -13.82 17.74
CA GLY A 27 -6.60 -14.39 18.97
C GLY A 27 -5.11 -14.68 18.83
N LYS A 28 -4.72 -15.36 17.75
CA LYS A 28 -3.31 -15.65 17.45
C LYS A 28 -2.47 -14.38 17.29
N LEU A 29 -2.98 -13.39 16.56
CA LEU A 29 -2.31 -12.09 16.40
C LEU A 29 -2.09 -11.39 17.75
N PHE A 30 -3.09 -11.43 18.64
CA PHE A 30 -3.00 -10.84 19.96
C PHE A 30 -1.99 -11.58 20.86
N GLU A 31 -1.96 -12.91 20.83
CA GLU A 31 -0.96 -13.71 21.55
C GLU A 31 0.46 -13.36 21.10
N GLU A 32 0.67 -13.14 19.80
CA GLU A 32 1.98 -12.83 19.23
C GLU A 32 2.43 -11.38 19.46
N THR A 33 1.50 -10.41 19.41
CA THR A 33 1.84 -8.97 19.38
C THR A 33 1.36 -8.18 20.61
N GLY A 34 0.56 -8.79 21.49
CA GLY A 34 -0.09 -8.12 22.62
C GLY A 34 -1.14 -7.09 22.22
N SER A 35 -1.50 -7.00 20.93
CA SER A 35 -2.42 -6.00 20.40
C SER A 35 -3.25 -6.56 19.24
N LEU A 36 -4.52 -6.17 19.16
CA LEU A 36 -5.39 -6.50 18.01
C LEU A 36 -5.20 -5.53 16.83
N GLY A 37 -4.16 -4.69 16.87
CA GLY A 37 -3.89 -3.61 15.93
C GLY A 37 -4.08 -2.23 16.57
N SER A 38 -3.44 -1.21 16.00
CA SER A 38 -3.50 0.14 16.56
C SER A 38 -4.92 0.73 16.48
N PRO A 39 -5.46 1.30 17.58
CA PRO A 39 -6.75 1.99 17.59
C PRO A 39 -6.88 3.11 16.55
N ASP A 40 -5.75 3.71 16.17
CA ASP A 40 -5.66 4.83 15.23
C ASP A 40 -5.90 4.42 13.76
N GLY A 41 -5.96 3.12 13.46
CA GLY A 41 -6.10 2.59 12.10
C GLY A 41 -7.52 2.22 11.66
N ARG A 42 -8.55 2.44 12.50
CA ARG A 42 -9.92 2.03 12.16
C ARG A 42 -10.42 2.78 10.92
N GLY A 43 -10.82 2.04 9.89
CA GLY A 43 -11.32 2.58 8.61
C GLY A 43 -10.22 3.03 7.64
N GLN A 44 -8.95 3.01 8.02
CA GLN A 44 -7.85 3.29 7.12
C GLN A 44 -7.24 1.99 6.60
N HIS A 45 -7.44 1.69 5.32
CA HIS A 45 -6.62 0.68 4.65
C HIS A 45 -5.16 1.14 4.74
N LYS A 46 -4.33 0.33 5.40
CA LYS A 46 -2.88 0.56 5.47
C LYS A 46 -2.37 0.66 4.03
N LYS A 47 -2.01 1.87 3.60
CA LYS A 47 -1.51 2.09 2.24
C LYS A 47 -0.21 1.29 2.11
N LEU A 48 -0.21 0.33 1.19
CA LEU A 48 1.01 -0.36 0.80
C LEU A 48 2.00 0.69 0.30
N ARG A 49 3.25 0.60 0.76
CA ARG A 49 4.33 1.43 0.24
C ARG A 49 4.48 1.14 -1.24
N THR A 50 4.57 2.20 -2.03
CA THR A 50 4.77 2.07 -3.48
C THR A 50 6.26 1.88 -3.73
N ALA A 51 6.66 1.25 -4.83
CA ALA A 51 8.07 1.17 -5.22
C ALA A 51 8.72 2.57 -5.36
N LEU A 52 7.93 3.61 -5.69
CA LEU A 52 8.41 5.00 -5.74
C LEU A 52 8.71 5.63 -4.36
N ASP A 53 8.36 4.97 -3.26
CA ASP A 53 8.80 5.37 -1.91
C ASP A 53 10.23 4.93 -1.61
N ASP A 54 10.80 4.01 -2.38
CA ASP A 54 12.19 3.59 -2.24
C ASP A 54 13.14 4.71 -2.71
N GLU A 55 14.14 5.03 -1.90
CA GLU A 55 15.03 6.17 -2.16
C GLU A 55 15.88 6.00 -3.41
N ASP A 56 16.29 4.76 -3.76
CA ASP A 56 17.10 4.52 -4.95
C ASP A 56 16.26 4.63 -6.23
N ILE A 57 15.04 4.08 -6.21
CA ILE A 57 14.07 4.20 -7.29
C ILE A 57 13.68 5.67 -7.50
N LYS A 58 13.35 6.36 -6.40
CA LYS A 58 13.02 7.79 -6.42
C LYS A 58 14.14 8.62 -7.02
N ARG A 59 15.40 8.37 -6.62
CA ARG A 59 16.58 9.08 -7.17
C ARG A 59 16.68 8.89 -8.68
N LYS A 60 16.63 7.65 -9.18
CA LYS A 60 16.68 7.34 -10.62
C LYS A 60 15.52 7.99 -11.39
N CYS A 61 14.30 7.91 -10.86
CA CYS A 61 13.13 8.52 -11.47
C CYS A 61 13.25 10.05 -11.55
N ILE A 62 13.74 10.72 -10.50
CA ILE A 62 13.94 12.18 -10.49
C ILE A 62 15.06 12.59 -11.45
N GLU A 63 16.17 11.86 -11.49
CA GLU A 63 17.28 12.11 -12.42
C GLU A 63 16.81 11.99 -13.87
N TYR A 64 16.10 10.91 -14.21
CA TYR A 64 15.48 10.76 -15.52
C TYR A 64 14.55 11.93 -15.84
N PHE A 65 13.66 12.30 -14.92
CA PHE A 65 12.67 13.36 -15.16
C PHE A 65 13.31 14.74 -15.34
N ARG A 66 14.39 15.03 -14.59
CA ARG A 66 15.17 16.28 -14.73
C ARG A 66 15.96 16.32 -16.03
N ASN A 67 16.51 15.19 -16.47
CA ASN A 67 17.27 15.11 -17.72
C ASN A 67 16.38 15.04 -18.97
N THR A 68 15.09 14.73 -18.81
CA THR A 68 14.12 14.73 -19.92
C THR A 68 13.81 16.17 -20.36
N PRO A 69 13.81 16.49 -21.66
CA PRO A 69 13.47 17.83 -22.13
C PRO A 69 12.01 18.19 -21.81
N THR A 70 11.74 19.47 -21.54
CA THR A 70 10.46 19.96 -20.97
C THR A 70 9.24 19.56 -21.80
N ASN A 71 9.37 19.50 -23.12
CA ASN A 71 8.30 19.07 -24.04
C ASN A 71 7.92 17.58 -23.91
N GLN A 72 8.76 16.77 -23.29
CA GLN A 72 8.55 15.32 -23.11
C GLN A 72 8.35 14.93 -21.64
N ARG A 73 8.45 15.89 -20.69
CA ARG A 73 8.21 15.69 -19.26
C ARG A 73 6.75 15.43 -18.97
N THR A 74 6.35 14.17 -19.10
CA THR A 74 4.98 13.71 -18.83
C THR A 74 5.00 12.57 -17.84
N ALA A 75 3.93 12.45 -17.04
CA ALA A 75 3.74 11.30 -16.15
C ALA A 75 3.77 9.97 -16.92
N THR A 76 3.31 9.97 -18.17
CA THR A 76 3.36 8.80 -19.06
C THR A 76 4.79 8.40 -19.40
N ALA A 77 5.67 9.37 -19.70
CA ALA A 77 7.09 9.10 -19.97
C ALA A 77 7.80 8.55 -18.74
N LEU A 78 7.50 9.08 -17.54
CA LEU A 78 8.07 8.57 -16.29
C LEU A 78 7.58 7.15 -15.96
N LYS A 79 6.28 6.88 -16.17
CA LYS A 79 5.71 5.53 -16.02
C LYS A 79 6.42 4.54 -16.94
N ALA A 80 6.60 4.89 -18.23
CA ALA A 80 7.28 4.04 -19.19
C ALA A 80 8.74 3.77 -18.80
N PHE A 81 9.46 4.78 -18.32
CA PHE A 81 10.83 4.62 -17.80
C PHE A 81 10.87 3.70 -16.58
N TYR A 82 9.94 3.86 -15.64
CA TYR A 82 9.87 2.99 -14.48
C TYR A 82 9.61 1.53 -14.89
N GLU A 83 8.64 1.27 -15.76
CA GLU A 83 8.25 -0.09 -16.14
C GLU A 83 9.30 -0.80 -17.00
N ASN A 84 9.98 -0.06 -17.90
CA ASN A 84 10.93 -0.64 -18.86
C ASN A 84 12.38 -0.68 -18.36
N THR A 85 12.78 0.22 -17.45
CA THR A 85 14.17 0.37 -17.05
C THR A 85 14.37 0.13 -15.57
N VAL A 86 13.60 0.82 -14.73
CA VAL A 86 13.78 0.73 -13.27
C VAL A 86 13.31 -0.63 -12.75
N TYR A 87 12.08 -1.03 -13.08
CA TYR A 87 11.52 -2.26 -12.53
C TYR A 87 12.35 -3.52 -12.82
N PRO A 88 12.84 -3.77 -14.05
CA PRO A 88 13.67 -4.96 -14.33
C PRO A 88 14.94 -5.02 -13.46
N GLU A 89 15.58 -3.88 -13.19
CA GLU A 89 16.77 -3.80 -12.32
C GLU A 89 16.48 -4.11 -10.86
N TYR A 90 15.26 -3.82 -10.38
CA TYR A 90 14.82 -4.09 -9.01
C TYR A 90 13.86 -5.28 -8.92
N SER A 91 13.74 -6.07 -9.99
CA SER A 91 12.85 -7.23 -10.04
C SER A 91 13.28 -8.25 -8.98
N GLY A 92 12.40 -8.55 -8.02
CA GLY A 92 12.69 -9.36 -6.83
C GLY A 92 12.65 -8.59 -5.50
N ARG A 93 12.77 -7.24 -5.51
CA ARG A 93 12.52 -6.41 -4.30
C ARG A 93 11.07 -5.97 -4.18
N PHE A 94 10.33 -5.92 -5.29
CA PHE A 94 8.94 -5.48 -5.34
C PHE A 94 8.10 -6.45 -6.16
N GLU A 95 6.90 -6.77 -5.69
CA GLU A 95 5.98 -7.72 -6.33
C GLU A 95 5.24 -7.13 -7.54
N ARG A 96 5.22 -5.79 -7.70
CA ARG A 96 4.37 -5.11 -8.70
C ARG A 96 5.19 -4.39 -9.76
N ILE A 97 5.12 -4.93 -10.98
CA ILE A 97 5.65 -4.38 -12.22
C ILE A 97 4.99 -3.04 -12.56
N ASN A 98 3.68 -2.96 -12.40
CA ASN A 98 2.87 -1.87 -12.96
C ASN A 98 2.49 -0.84 -11.89
N ILE A 99 2.75 0.43 -12.19
CA ILE A 99 2.33 1.57 -11.38
C ILE A 99 1.25 2.34 -12.13
N SER A 100 0.14 2.66 -11.47
CA SER A 100 -0.91 3.47 -12.10
C SER A 100 -0.41 4.87 -12.45
N LEU A 101 -0.90 5.44 -13.54
CA LEU A 101 -0.57 6.80 -13.94
C LEU A 101 -0.95 7.83 -12.86
N THR A 102 -2.08 7.60 -12.18
CA THR A 102 -2.52 8.42 -11.04
C THR A 102 -1.50 8.42 -9.89
N THR A 103 -0.85 7.28 -9.63
CA THR A 103 0.20 7.18 -8.63
C THR A 103 1.40 8.00 -9.07
N VAL A 104 1.88 7.81 -10.29
CA VAL A 104 3.04 8.56 -10.83
C VAL A 104 2.80 10.08 -10.78
N THR A 105 1.63 10.55 -11.21
CA THR A 105 1.25 11.98 -11.11
C THR A 105 1.23 12.47 -9.67
N GLY A 106 0.73 11.65 -8.74
CA GLY A 106 0.75 11.97 -7.32
C GLY A 106 2.17 12.11 -6.77
N TYR A 107 3.11 11.25 -7.21
CA TYR A 107 4.51 11.33 -6.82
C TYR A 107 5.24 12.50 -7.45
N LEU A 108 4.98 12.83 -8.72
CA LEU A 108 5.52 14.04 -9.35
C LEU A 108 5.17 15.30 -8.54
N ARG A 109 3.90 15.45 -8.13
CA ARG A 109 3.48 16.55 -7.24
C ARG A 109 4.21 16.53 -5.90
N LYS A 110 4.40 15.36 -5.29
CA LYS A 110 5.17 15.22 -4.03
C LYS A 110 6.65 15.58 -4.21
N TRP A 111 7.20 15.37 -5.39
CA TRP A 111 8.58 15.69 -5.75
C TRP A 111 8.74 17.11 -6.33
N VAL A 112 7.66 17.90 -6.33
CA VAL A 112 7.64 19.30 -6.79
C VAL A 112 7.88 19.44 -8.31
N PHE A 113 7.27 18.54 -9.09
CA PHE A 113 7.22 18.59 -10.56
C PHE A 113 5.79 18.64 -11.10
#